data_AF-A0AAD4WBN3-F1
#
_entry.id   AF-A0AAD4WBN3-F1
#
_cell.length_a   1.000
_cell.length_b   1.000
_cell.length_c   1.000
_cell.angle_alpha   90.00
_cell.angle_beta   90.00
_cell.angle_gamma   90.00
#
_symmetry.space_group_name_H-M   'P 1'
#
loop_
_entity.id
_entity.type
_entity.pdbx_description
1 polymer ?
#
loop_
_entity_poly.entity_id
_entity_poly.type
_entity_poly.pdbx_seq_one_letter_code
_entity_poly.pdbx_strand_id
1 'polypeptide(L)'
;MLILKIASPSHVPDYRPIILCNVLYKLATKTLANRLKVVLPHVISSFQSAFVPDHLITDNIIAAFVTIHTIKRRGRRGRKKFALKLDMSKAYD
;
A
#
# COMPACT_ATOMS: atom_id res chain seq x y z
N MET A 1 11.88 -19.43 -4.37
CA MET A 1 10.86 -20.21 -3.62
C MET A 1 9.50 -19.66 -3.99
N LEU A 2 8.49 -20.50 -4.20
CA LEU A 2 7.13 -20.07 -4.58
C LEU A 2 6.19 -20.31 -3.40
N ILE A 3 5.31 -19.34 -3.09
CA ILE A 3 4.24 -19.50 -2.10
C ILE A 3 2.89 -19.42 -2.79
N LEU A 4 1.94 -20.24 -2.34
CA LEU A 4 0.57 -20.27 -2.81
C LEU A 4 -0.15 -18.93 -2.59
N LYS A 5 -0.72 -18.36 -3.65
CA LYS A 5 -1.61 -17.18 -3.54
C LYS A 5 -3.06 -17.58 -3.24
N ILE A 6 -3.47 -18.77 -3.67
CA ILE A 6 -4.81 -19.34 -3.52
C ILE A 6 -4.73 -20.79 -3.02
N ALA A 7 -5.83 -21.31 -2.46
CA ALA A 7 -5.86 -22.63 -1.81
C ALA A 7 -5.58 -23.80 -2.78
N SER A 8 -6.00 -23.68 -4.03
CA SER A 8 -5.84 -24.70 -5.07
C SER A 8 -5.27 -24.08 -6.35
N PRO A 9 -3.94 -23.91 -6.47
CA PRO A 9 -3.33 -23.33 -7.66
C PRO A 9 -3.44 -24.28 -8.85
N SER A 10 -3.75 -23.77 -10.03
CA SER A 10 -3.81 -24.57 -11.26
C SER A 10 -2.86 -24.03 -12.33
N HIS A 11 -2.50 -22.74 -12.25
CA HIS A 11 -1.62 -22.08 -13.21
C HIS A 11 -0.46 -21.36 -12.51
N VAL A 12 0.64 -21.14 -13.25
CA VAL A 12 1.83 -20.42 -12.77
C VAL A 12 1.55 -19.06 -12.07
N PRO A 13 0.62 -18.20 -12.54
CA PRO A 13 0.31 -16.93 -11.84
C PRO A 13 -0.40 -17.07 -10.47
N ASP A 14 -0.83 -18.28 -10.10
CA ASP A 14 -1.43 -18.57 -8.78
C ASP A 14 -0.38 -18.69 -7.67
N TYR A 15 0.90 -18.60 -8.03
CA TYR A 15 2.03 -18.61 -7.12
C TYR A 15 2.63 -17.20 -7.00
N ARG A 16 3.04 -16.84 -5.78
CA ARG A 16 3.87 -15.66 -5.52
C ARG A 16 5.32 -16.08 -5.40
N PRO A 17 6.23 -15.51 -6.22
CA PRO A 17 7.65 -15.71 -6.02
C PRO A 17 8.11 -14.99 -4.76
N ILE A 18 8.95 -15.67 -3.98
CA ILE A 18 9.69 -15.09 -2.87
C ILE A 18 11.18 -15.21 -3.17
N ILE A 19 11.82 -14.06 -3.13
CA ILE A 19 13.27 -13.94 -3.23
C ILE A 19 13.86 -14.18 -1.84
N LEU A 20 14.66 -15.24 -1.72
CA LEU A 20 15.43 -15.50 -0.52
C LEU A 20 16.80 -14.83 -0.68
N CYS A 21 16.96 -13.64 -0.11
CA CYS A 21 18.23 -12.91 -0.17
C CYS A 21 19.19 -13.36 0.95
N ASN A 22 20.49 -13.23 0.69
CA ASN A 22 21.54 -13.46 1.68
C ASN A 22 21.39 -12.53 2.90
N VAL A 23 21.84 -12.96 4.09
CA VAL A 23 21.73 -12.18 5.35
C VAL A 23 22.43 -10.83 5.23
N LEU A 24 23.60 -10.78 4.59
CA LEU A 24 24.32 -9.53 4.32
C LEU A 24 23.49 -8.54 3.50
N TYR A 25 22.80 -9.04 2.48
CA TYR A 25 21.91 -8.21 1.66
C TYR A 25 20.73 -7.70 2.48
N LYS A 26 20.12 -8.54 3.32
CA LYS A 26 19.04 -8.12 4.23
C LYS A 26 19.49 -7.06 5.24
N LEU A 27 20.74 -7.13 5.70
CA LEU A 27 21.31 -6.13 6.60
C LEU A 27 21.52 -4.79 5.86
N ALA A 28 22.10 -4.83 4.67
CA ALA A 28 22.30 -3.63 3.84
C ALA A 28 20.97 -2.97 3.48
N THR A 29 19.95 -3.72 3.06
CA THR A 29 18.63 -3.13 2.75
C THR A 29 17.94 -2.59 3.99
N LYS A 30 18.06 -3.25 5.15
CA LYS A 30 17.48 -2.76 6.41
C LYS A 30 18.14 -1.47 6.89
N THR A 31 19.47 -1.35 6.77
CA THR A 31 20.17 -0.10 7.12
C THR A 31 19.74 1.05 6.20
N LEU A 32 19.62 0.82 4.90
CA LEU A 32 19.09 1.79 3.95
C LEU A 32 17.65 2.20 4.28
N ALA A 33 16.77 1.23 4.56
CA ALA A 33 15.38 1.50 4.94
C ALA A 33 15.28 2.36 6.21
N ASN A 34 16.12 2.09 7.21
CA ASN A 34 16.16 2.88 8.44
C ASN A 34 16.61 4.33 8.19
N ARG A 35 17.54 4.57 7.26
CA ARG A 35 17.93 5.93 6.86
C ARG A 35 16.80 6.65 6.13
N LEU A 36 16.14 5.95 5.19
CA LEU A 36 15.01 6.50 4.45
C LEU A 36 13.82 6.83 5.36
N LYS A 37 13.60 6.06 6.43
CA LYS A 37 12.55 6.30 7.42
C LYS A 37 12.55 7.72 7.99
N VAL A 38 13.73 8.33 8.15
CA VAL A 38 13.87 9.70 8.70
C VAL A 38 13.42 10.77 7.70
N VAL A 39 13.63 10.52 6.41
CA VAL A 39 13.30 11.46 5.33
C VAL A 39 11.85 11.29 4.85
N LEU A 40 11.31 10.08 4.96
CA LEU A 40 10.00 9.69 4.44
C LEU A 40 8.86 10.66 4.84
N PRO A 41 8.76 11.15 6.10
CA PRO A 41 7.69 12.08 6.50
C PRO A 41 7.66 13.41 5.74
N HIS A 42 8.78 13.83 5.15
CA HIS A 42 8.87 15.06 4.38
C HIS A 42 8.52 14.86 2.89
N VAL A 43 8.46 13.62 2.43
CA VAL A 43 8.26 13.26 1.01
C VAL A 43 6.86 12.69 0.76
N ILE A 44 6.31 11.96 1.73
CA ILE A 44 5.01 11.30 1.59
C ILE A 44 3.85 12.23 1.96
N SER A 45 2.69 11.97 1.36
CA SER A 45 1.45 12.67 1.72
C SER A 45 0.93 12.20 3.08
N SER A 46 0.24 13.09 3.81
CA SER A 46 -0.44 12.76 5.06
C SER A 46 -1.54 11.68 4.90
N PHE A 47 -1.99 11.42 3.68
CA PHE A 47 -2.97 10.38 3.38
C PHE A 47 -2.34 9.01 3.07
N GLN A 48 -1.00 8.90 3.06
CA GLN A 48 -0.31 7.63 2.88
C GLN A 48 -0.16 6.94 4.24
N SER A 49 -1.07 6.01 4.56
CA SER A 49 -1.03 5.29 5.85
C SER A 49 -0.35 3.91 5.77
N ALA A 50 -0.25 3.29 4.59
CA ALA A 50 0.44 2.00 4.45
C ALA A 50 1.97 2.14 4.54
N PHE A 51 2.61 1.23 5.27
CA PHE A 51 4.07 1.13 5.43
C PHE A 51 4.74 2.35 6.09
N VAL A 52 3.98 3.17 6.80
CA VAL A 52 4.48 4.29 7.61
C VAL A 52 4.44 3.88 9.08
N PRO A 53 5.51 4.13 9.87
CA PRO A 53 5.46 3.92 11.32
C PRO A 53 4.30 4.68 11.95
N ASP A 54 3.74 4.13 13.02
CA ASP A 54 2.67 4.73 13.82
C ASP A 54 1.33 4.96 13.09
N HIS A 55 1.19 4.46 11.86
CA HIS A 55 -0.07 4.43 11.14
C HIS A 55 -0.67 3.03 11.17
N LEU A 56 -1.99 2.97 11.39
CA LEU A 56 -2.75 1.74 11.42
C LEU A 56 -3.54 1.59 10.13
N ILE A 57 -3.87 0.35 9.78
CA ILE A 57 -4.73 0.04 8.62
C ILE A 57 -6.10 0.71 8.72
N THR A 58 -6.56 0.99 9.95
CA THR A 58 -7.79 1.72 10.25
C THR A 58 -7.77 3.15 9.74
N ASP A 59 -6.60 3.81 9.66
CA ASP A 59 -6.49 5.18 9.19
C ASP A 59 -6.90 5.31 7.72
N ASN A 60 -6.54 4.32 6.89
CA ASN A 60 -6.99 4.24 5.50
C ASN A 60 -8.51 4.06 5.38
N ILE A 61 -9.13 3.28 6.28
CA ILE A 61 -10.59 3.09 6.30
C ILE A 61 -11.29 4.40 6.64
N ILE A 62 -10.77 5.13 7.64
CA ILE A 62 -11.30 6.44 8.04
C ILE A 62 -11.14 7.44 6.89
N ALA A 63 -9.97 7.51 6.24
CA ALA A 63 -9.74 8.38 5.09
C ALA A 63 -10.71 8.08 3.92
N ALA A 64 -10.97 6.81 3.63
CA ALA A 64 -11.95 6.40 2.63
C ALA A 64 -13.37 6.84 3.01
N PHE A 65 -13.78 6.64 4.27
CA PHE A 65 -15.10 7.04 4.76
C PHE A 65 -15.29 8.56 4.68
N VAL A 66 -14.31 9.34 5.11
CA VAL A 66 -14.31 10.81 5.01
C VAL A 66 -14.42 11.27 3.55
N THR A 67 -13.72 10.61 2.64
CA THR A 67 -13.76 10.91 1.20
C THR A 67 -15.16 10.66 0.62
N ILE A 68 -15.75 9.50 0.89
CA ILE A 68 -17.10 9.13 0.43
C ILE A 68 -18.15 10.09 1.02
N HIS A 69 -18.07 10.36 2.32
CA HIS A 69 -18.98 11.28 3.00
C HIS A 69 -18.89 12.70 2.42
N THR A 70 -17.67 13.19 2.14
CA THR A 70 -17.44 14.51 1.54
C THR A 70 -18.02 14.60 0.12
N ILE A 71 -17.89 13.54 -0.67
CA ILE A 71 -18.49 13.44 -2.02
C ILE A 71 -20.02 13.51 -1.91
N LYS A 72 -20.64 12.71 -1.02
CA LYS A 72 -22.09 12.66 -0.82
C LYS A 72 -22.67 14.00 -0.36
N ARG A 73 -21.99 14.71 0.55
CA ARG A 73 -22.46 16.00 1.09
C ARG A 73 -22.29 17.16 0.09
N ARG A 74 -21.22 17.18 -0.70
CA ARG A 74 -20.95 18.25 -1.68
C ARG A 74 -21.61 18.03 -3.04
N GLY A 75 -21.99 16.80 -3.40
CA GLY A 75 -22.74 16.49 -4.61
C GLY A 75 -24.10 17.19 -4.71
N ARG A 76 -24.66 17.66 -3.58
CA ARG A 76 -25.88 18.49 -3.54
C ARG A 76 -25.70 19.95 -4.00
N ARG A 77 -24.45 20.46 -4.14
CA ARG A 77 -24.13 21.87 -4.44
C ARG A 77 -23.52 22.10 -5.85
N GLY A 78 -23.72 21.18 -6.79
CA GLY A 78 -23.53 21.48 -8.23
C GLY A 78 -22.23 21.02 -8.90
N ARG A 79 -21.29 20.39 -8.18
CA ARG A 79 -20.11 19.73 -8.81
C ARG A 79 -20.11 18.23 -8.51
N LYS A 80 -20.31 17.41 -9.55
CA LYS A 80 -20.20 15.94 -9.47
C LYS A 80 -18.75 15.58 -9.14
N LYS A 81 -18.53 14.94 -7.99
CA LYS A 81 -17.23 14.37 -7.60
C LYS A 81 -17.33 12.86 -7.72
N PHE A 82 -16.25 12.23 -8.16
CA PHE A 82 -16.17 10.77 -8.32
C PHE A 82 -15.00 10.24 -7.50
N ALA A 83 -15.13 9.01 -7.01
CA ALA A 83 -14.04 8.29 -6.36
C ALA A 83 -13.44 7.30 -7.36
N LEU A 84 -12.12 7.24 -7.44
CA LEU A 84 -11.40 6.31 -8.29
C LEU A 84 -10.58 5.37 -7.40
N LYS A 85 -10.84 4.07 -7.51
CA LYS A 85 -10.02 3.03 -6.87
C LYS A 85 -8.98 2.57 -7.88
N LEU A 86 -7.71 2.84 -7.58
CA LEU A 86 -6.57 2.38 -8.37
C LEU A 86 -5.88 1.25 -7.62
N ASP A 87 -5.54 0.18 -8.34
CA ASP A 87 -4.75 -0.94 -7.82
C ASP A 87 -3.63 -1.26 -8.81
N MET A 88 -2.43 -1.54 -8.31
CA MET A 88 -1.29 -1.88 -9.15
C MET A 88 -1.15 -3.40 -9.24
N SER A 89 -1.38 -3.94 -10.44
CA SER A 89 -1.00 -5.32 -10.74
C SER A 89 0.51 -5.45 -10.59
N LYS A 90 0.97 -6.52 -9.93
CA LYS A 90 2.41 -6.84 -9.81
C LYS A 90 3.27 -5.70 -9.24
N ALA A 91 2.79 -5.00 -8.19
CA ALA A 91 3.48 -3.85 -7.60
C ALA A 91 4.94 -4.09 -7.12
N TYR A 92 5.37 -5.34 -7.01
CA TYR A 92 6.70 -5.75 -6.53
C TYR A 92 7.38 -6.80 -7.42
N ASP A 93 6.74 -7.20 -8.53
CA ASP A 93 7.34 -8.05 -9.56
C ASP A 93 8.17 -7.13 -10.49
#